data_AF-A0A447TNT4-F1
#
_entry.id   AF-A0A447TNT4-F1
#
_cell.length_a   1.000
_cell.length_b   1.000
_cell.length_c   1.000
_cell.angle_alpha   90.00
_cell.angle_beta   90.00
_cell.angle_gamma   90.00
#
_symmetry.space_group_name_H-M   'P 1'
#
loop_
_entity.id
_entity.type
_entity.pdbx_description
1 polymer ?
#
loop_
_entity_poly.entity_id
_entity_poly.type
_entity_poly.pdbx_seq_one_letter_code
_entity_poly.pdbx_strand_id
1 'polypeptide(L)' 'MTTTVNGLSAVEQLVCEIAAERWRAGKRVLIACEDEKQAIRLDEALWARPAESFVPAQSGRRRPTRRRAG' A
#
# COMPACT_ATOMS: atom_id res chain seq x y z
N MET A 1 14.54 -1.16 -19.51
CA MET A 1 15.04 -0.46 -18.31
C MET A 1 13.83 0.01 -17.53
N THR A 2 13.48 -0.65 -16.44
CA THR A 2 12.41 -0.19 -15.55
C THR A 2 12.95 0.93 -14.69
N THR A 3 12.53 2.16 -14.97
CA THR A 3 12.93 3.34 -14.22
C THR A 3 12.36 3.25 -12.81
N THR A 4 13.23 3.08 -11.81
CA THR A 4 12.85 3.13 -10.40
C THR A 4 13.20 4.50 -9.84
N VAL A 5 12.25 5.13 -9.14
CA VAL A 5 12.49 6.37 -8.38
C VAL A 5 12.40 5.99 -6.91
N ASN A 6 13.43 6.32 -6.14
CA ASN A 6 13.54 5.95 -4.71
C ASN A 6 13.41 4.43 -4.45
N GLY A 7 13.84 3.59 -5.40
CA GLY A 7 13.74 2.13 -5.27
C GLY A 7 12.35 1.54 -5.55
N LEU A 8 11.38 2.36 -5.97
CA LEU A 8 10.04 1.93 -6.34
C LEU A 8 9.86 1.95 -7.86
N SER A 9 9.22 0.91 -8.39
CA SER A 9 8.70 0.91 -9.76
C SER A 9 7.62 1.98 -9.95
N ALA A 10 7.34 2.34 -11.20
CA ALA A 10 6.26 3.27 -11.52
C ALA A 10 4.89 2.81 -10.99
N VAL A 11 4.64 1.49 -10.98
CA VAL A 11 3.40 0.91 -10.44
C VAL A 11 3.35 1.09 -8.92
N GLU A 12 4.43 0.80 -8.21
CA GLU A 12 4.49 0.95 -6.75
C GLU A 12 4.30 2.42 -6.32
N GLN A 13 4.87 3.37 -7.07
CA GLN A 13 4.66 4.80 -6.83
C GLN A 13 3.18 5.20 -6.98
N LEU A 14 2.54 4.75 -8.05
CA LEU A 14 1.12 5.00 -8.31
C LEU A 14 0.22 4.34 -7.27
N VAL A 15 0.56 3.13 -6.82
CA VAL A 15 -0.16 2.44 -5.74
C VAL A 15 -0.15 3.28 -4.47
N CYS A 16 0.98 3.90 -4.11
CA CYS A 16 1.04 4.77 -2.94
C CYS A 16 0.16 6.03 -3.10
N GLU A 17 0.07 6.61 -4.30
CA GLU A 17 -0.80 7.77 -4.56
C GLU A 17 -2.28 7.40 -4.43
N ILE A 18 -2.71 6.31 -5.08
CA ILE A 18 -4.08 5.82 -5.01
C ILE A 18 -4.44 5.46 -3.57
N ALA A 19 -3.55 4.80 -2.83
CA ALA A 19 -3.79 4.43 -1.45
C ALA A 19 -4.02 5.68 -0.57
N ALA A 20 -3.20 6.72 -0.72
CA ALA A 20 -3.36 7.97 0.00
C ALA A 20 -4.67 8.70 -0.34
N GLU A 21 -5.03 8.77 -1.62
CA GLU A 21 -6.29 9.37 -2.06
C GLU A 21 -7.51 8.64 -1.49
N ARG A 22 -7.53 7.30 -1.59
CA ARG A 22 -8.65 6.48 -1.11
C ARG A 22 -8.78 6.51 0.41
N TRP A 23 -7.65 6.52 1.13
CA TRP A 23 -7.63 6.66 2.58
C TRP A 23 -8.22 8.00 3.02
N ARG A 24 -7.80 9.11 2.40
CA ARG A 24 -8.35 10.45 2.65
C ARG A 24 -9.84 10.54 2.33
N ALA A 25 -10.31 9.81 1.33
CA ALA A 25 -11.73 9.66 1.02
C ALA A 25 -12.51 8.78 2.02
N GLY A 26 -11.92 8.40 3.15
CA GLY A 26 -12.54 7.60 4.21
C GLY A 26 -12.69 6.12 3.88
N LYS A 27 -11.96 5.61 2.87
CA LYS A 27 -12.02 4.20 2.47
C LYS A 27 -10.94 3.39 3.17
N ARG A 28 -11.26 2.13 3.45
CA ARG A 28 -10.27 1.13 3.88
C ARG A 28 -9.58 0.57 2.63
N VAL A 29 -8.26 0.67 2.57
CA VAL A 29 -7.45 0.18 1.46
C VAL A 29 -6.71 -1.09 1.87
N LEU A 30 -6.66 -2.08 0.96
CA LEU A 30 -5.81 -3.25 1.07
C LEU A 30 -4.96 -3.32 -0.20
N ILE A 31 -3.64 -3.40 -0.04
CA ILE A 31 -2.70 -3.55 -1.16
C ILE A 31 -2.24 -5.01 -1.17
N ALA A 32 -2.61 -5.75 -2.21
CA ALA A 32 -2.12 -7.12 -2.41
C ALA A 32 -0.77 -7.05 -3.11
N CYS A 33 0.27 -7.53 -2.43
CA CYS A 33 1.63 -7.58 -2.95
C CYS A 33 1.94 -8.99 -3.46
N GLU A 34 2.81 -9.08 -4.46
CA GLU A 34 3.28 -10.34 -5.03
C GLU A 34 4.16 -11.13 -4.04
N ASP A 35 5.03 -10.42 -3.32
CA ASP A 35 5.90 -11.00 -2.30
C ASP A 35 6.04 -10.09 -1.07
N GLU A 36 6.67 -10.63 -0.04
CA GLU A 36 6.94 -9.93 1.21
C GLU A 36 7.87 -8.73 1.02
N LYS A 37 8.81 -8.80 0.07
CA LYS A 37 9.76 -7.71 -0.19
C LYS A 37 9.05 -6.49 -0.78
N GLN A 38 8.09 -6.71 -1.67
CA GLN A 38 7.24 -5.65 -2.22
C GLN A 38 6.37 -5.05 -1.13
N ALA A 39 5.80 -5.88 -0.24
CA ALA A 39 5.02 -5.38 0.89
C ALA A 39 5.85 -4.45 1.78
N ILE A 40 7.09 -4.83 2.12
CA ILE A 40 8.00 -4.01 2.92
C ILE A 40 8.33 -2.69 2.21
N ARG A 41 8.71 -2.72 0.92
CA ARG A 41 9.02 -1.51 0.15
C ARG A 41 7.84 -0.53 0.11
N LEU A 42 6.63 -1.06 -0.10
CA LEU A 42 5.41 -0.24 -0.14
C LEU A 42 5.03 0.31 1.24
N ASP A 43 5.24 -0.46 2.30
CA ASP A 43 5.03 -0.02 3.68
C ASP A 43 5.96 1.16 4.00
N GLU A 44 7.27 1.00 3.82
CA GLU A 44 8.27 2.06 4.02
C GLU A 44 7.96 3.31 3.18
N ALA A 45 7.58 3.11 1.91
CA ALA A 45 7.22 4.20 1.02
C ALA A 45 5.99 4.99 1.48
N LEU A 46 4.96 4.30 1.99
CA LEU A 46 3.75 4.95 2.51
C LEU A 46 4.05 5.75 3.79
N TRP A 47 4.94 5.25 4.65
CA TRP A 47 5.39 5.93 5.86
C TRP A 47 6.25 7.17 5.58
N ALA A 48 7.06 7.14 4.52
CA ALA A 48 7.95 8.26 4.15
C ALA A 48 7.24 9.46 3.49
N ARG A 49 5.93 9.36 3.19
CA ARG A 49 5.17 10.46 2.56
C ARG A 49 4.90 11.60 3.55
N PRO A 50 4.78 12.86 3.07
CA PRO A 50 4.48 14.00 3.92
C PRO A 50 3.21 13.77 4.73
N ALA A 51 3.18 14.28 5.98
CA ALA A 51 2.16 13.99 6.99
C ALA A 51 0.71 14.19 6.50
N GLU A 52 0.50 15.11 5.57
CA GLU A 52 -0.78 15.38 4.92
C GLU A 52 -1.33 14.17 4.15
N SER A 53 -0.44 13.29 3.67
CA SER A 53 -0.71 12.06 2.90
C SER A 53 -0.47 10.79 3.70
N PHE A 54 -0.32 10.91 5.02
CA PHE A 54 -0.01 9.80 5.90
C PHE A 54 -1.09 8.72 5.83
N VAL A 55 -0.71 7.51 5.42
CA VAL A 55 -1.56 6.33 5.44
C VAL A 55 -1.01 5.40 6.52
N PRO A 56 -1.74 5.14 7.62
CA PRO A 56 -1.33 4.16 8.61
C PRO A 56 -1.26 2.77 7.95
N ALA A 57 -0.07 2.33 7.58
CA ALA A 57 0.18 1.01 7.06
C ALA A 57 0.54 0.08 8.23
N GLN A 58 -0.12 -1.07 8.27
CA GLN A 58 0.12 -2.09 9.29
C GLN A 58 0.42 -3.39 8.54
N SER A 59 1.57 -4.00 8.81
CA SER A 59 1.99 -5.30 8.29
C SER A 59 1.13 -6.41 8.94
N GLY A 60 -0.13 -6.46 8.54
CA GLY A 60 -1.15 -7.33 9.12
C GLY A 60 -1.16 -8.69 8.45
N ARG A 61 -0.76 -9.73 9.20
CA ARG A 61 -1.04 -11.14 8.87
C ARG A 61 -2.53 -11.30 8.53
N ARG A 62 -2.77 -11.79 7.30
CA ARG A 62 -3.97 -12.45 6.76
C ARG A 62 -5.28 -12.16 7.50
N ARG A 63 -6.14 -11.29 6.93
CA ARG A 63 -7.54 -11.24 7.34
C ARG A 63 -8.17 -12.63 7.19
N PRO A 64 -8.99 -13.11 8.15
CA PRO A 64 -9.78 -14.30 7.92
C PRO A 64 -10.65 -14.03 6.69
N THR A 65 -10.55 -14.89 5.68
CA THR A 65 -11.50 -14.86 4.56
C THR A 65 -12.89 -14.92 5.17
N ARG A 66 -13.66 -13.84 5.01
CA ARG A 66 -15.07 -13.82 5.39
C ARG A 66 -15.74 -14.90 4.55
N ARG A 67 -15.88 -16.12 5.09
CA ARG A 67 -16.70 -17.16 4.46
C ARG A 67 -18.07 -16.51 4.25
N ARG A 68 -18.50 -16.40 3.00
CA ARG A 68 -19.91 -16.10 2.68
C ARG A 68 -20.75 -17.14 3.41
N ALA A 69 -21.51 -16.72 4.41
CA ALA A 69 -22.63 -17.51 4.88
C ALA A 69 -23.65 -17.55 3.73
N GLY A 70 -24.04 -18.77 3.34
CA GLY A 70 -25.20 -18.99 2.48
C GLY A 70 -26.49 -18.77 3.24
#